data_AF-X0SYP9-F1
#
_entry.id   AF-X0SYP9-F1
#
_cell.length_a   1.000
_cell.length_b   1.000
_cell.length_c   1.000
_cell.angle_alpha   90.00
_cell.angle_beta   90.00
_cell.angle_gamma   90.00
#
_symmetry.space_group_name_H-M   'P 1'
#
loop_
_entity.id
_entity.type
_entity.pdbx_description
1 polymer ?
#
loop_
_entity_poly.entity_id
_entity_poly.type
_entity_poly.pdbx_seq_one_letter_code
_entity_poly.pdbx_strand_id
1 'polypeptide(L)'
;MNGFAEHPVFEFSTYPSVGIEDWRYAFAAAQIRSMQAQMLSNTLLSNMANAEDFDAAIDCFSSTEYAQLATSKDMEGIEEALLEKRSYTRKTVCDLFVDEIIGELFKARTDLANMRLAIRRT
;
A
#
# COMPACT_ATOMS: atom_id res chain seq x y z
N MET A 1 11.49 -19.85 56.61
CA MET A 1 11.44 -20.29 55.20
C MET A 1 10.48 -19.37 54.47
N ASN A 2 11.07 -18.58 53.56
CA ASN A 2 10.56 -17.62 52.58
C ASN A 2 9.05 -17.50 52.39
N GLY A 3 8.55 -16.28 52.62
CA GLY A 3 7.34 -15.77 52.01
C GLY A 3 7.58 -15.51 50.53
N PHE A 4 6.77 -16.15 49.69
CA PHE A 4 6.59 -15.74 48.31
C PHE A 4 5.31 -14.92 48.29
N ALA A 5 5.45 -13.60 48.13
CA ALA A 5 4.34 -12.76 47.76
C ALA A 5 3.88 -13.22 46.37
N GLU A 6 2.63 -13.64 46.25
CA GLU A 6 2.00 -13.85 44.96
C GLU A 6 2.00 -12.52 44.21
N HIS A 7 2.89 -12.40 43.21
CA HIS A 7 2.86 -11.27 42.31
C HIS A 7 1.59 -11.40 41.45
N PRO A 8 0.68 -10.41 41.44
CA PRO A 8 -0.44 -10.43 40.51
C PRO A 8 0.14 -10.41 39.10
N VAL A 9 -0.09 -11.49 38.35
CA VAL A 9 0.21 -11.54 36.92
C VAL A 9 -0.77 -10.57 36.27
N PHE A 10 -0.33 -9.35 36.04
CA PHE A 10 -1.05 -8.45 35.16
C PHE A 10 -0.88 -8.98 33.74
N GLU A 11 -1.97 -9.54 33.22
CA GLU A 11 -2.10 -9.98 31.83
C GLU A 11 -2.19 -8.74 30.92
N PHE A 12 -1.08 -8.01 30.82
CA PHE A 12 -0.92 -6.97 29.82
C PHE A 12 -0.77 -7.67 28.47
N SER A 13 -1.64 -7.34 27.50
CA SER A 13 -1.53 -7.60 26.05
C SER A 13 -2.29 -8.78 25.42
N THR A 14 -3.49 -9.14 25.88
CA THR A 14 -4.46 -9.68 24.92
C THR A 14 -4.97 -8.54 24.05
N TYR A 15 -4.53 -8.51 22.79
CA TYR A 15 -5.23 -7.76 21.75
C TYR A 15 -6.73 -8.13 21.90
N PRO A 16 -7.66 -7.15 21.88
CA PRO A 16 -9.07 -7.48 21.93
C PRO A 16 -9.34 -8.53 20.86
N SER A 17 -10.12 -9.56 21.19
CA SER A 17 -10.51 -10.57 20.22
C SER A 17 -11.03 -9.83 18.99
N VAL A 18 -10.51 -10.19 17.81
CA VAL A 18 -11.03 -9.65 16.56
C VAL A 18 -12.53 -9.87 16.61
N GLY A 19 -13.29 -8.78 16.60
CA GLY A 19 -14.74 -8.83 16.75
C GLY A 19 -15.37 -9.65 15.64
N ILE A 20 -16.69 -9.80 15.70
CA ILE A 20 -17.45 -10.45 14.63
C ILE A 20 -17.16 -9.73 13.30
N GLU A 21 -17.02 -10.51 12.23
CA GLU A 21 -16.73 -9.97 10.89
C GLU A 21 -17.79 -8.94 10.48
N ASP A 22 -17.34 -7.73 10.16
CA ASP A 22 -18.20 -6.66 9.68
C ASP A 22 -18.39 -6.77 8.16
N TRP A 23 -19.53 -7.35 7.77
CA TRP A 23 -19.89 -7.58 6.37
C TRP A 23 -19.97 -6.32 5.53
N ARG A 24 -20.11 -5.13 6.14
CA ARG A 24 -20.09 -3.85 5.40
C ARG A 24 -18.75 -3.63 4.70
N TYR A 25 -17.67 -4.18 5.26
CA TYR A 25 -16.32 -4.09 4.70
C TYR A 25 -15.98 -5.24 3.75
N ALA A 26 -16.82 -6.27 3.62
CA ALA A 26 -16.47 -7.47 2.86
C ALA A 26 -16.11 -7.16 1.40
N PHE A 27 -16.91 -6.32 0.72
CA PHE A 27 -16.62 -5.89 -0.65
C PHE A 27 -15.34 -5.06 -0.75
N ALA A 28 -15.19 -4.05 0.12
CA ALA A 28 -14.00 -3.20 0.15
C ALA A 28 -12.73 -4.02 0.42
N ALA A 29 -12.77 -4.95 1.36
CA ALA A 29 -11.67 -5.84 1.68
C ALA A 29 -11.33 -6.79 0.52
N ALA A 30 -12.33 -7.35 -0.17
CA ALA A 30 -12.11 -8.18 -1.35
C ALA A 30 -11.44 -7.39 -2.49
N GLN A 31 -11.92 -6.17 -2.76
CA GLN A 31 -11.32 -5.29 -3.77
C GLN A 31 -9.87 -4.92 -3.43
N ILE A 32 -9.60 -4.57 -2.16
CA ILE A 32 -8.24 -4.27 -1.70
C ILE A 32 -7.32 -5.49 -1.85
N ARG A 33 -7.78 -6.69 -1.49
CA ARG A 33 -7.00 -7.93 -1.66
C ARG A 33 -6.72 -8.24 -3.13
N SER A 34 -7.71 -8.02 -4.00
CA SER A 34 -7.51 -8.18 -5.45
C SER A 34 -6.44 -7.22 -5.98
N MET A 35 -6.49 -5.94 -5.60
CA MET A 35 -5.46 -4.96 -5.95
C MET A 35 -4.09 -5.32 -5.37
N GLN A 36 -4.04 -5.86 -4.15
CA GLN A 36 -2.80 -6.30 -3.52
C GLN A 36 -2.16 -7.47 -4.27
N ALA A 37 -2.96 -8.42 -4.76
CA ALA A 37 -2.47 -9.55 -5.55
C ALA A 37 -1.80 -9.13 -6.87
N GLN A 38 -2.14 -7.93 -7.36
CA GLN A 38 -1.59 -7.34 -8.59
C GLN A 38 -0.32 -6.50 -8.33
N MET A 39 0.14 -6.38 -7.08
CA MET A 39 1.37 -5.66 -6.77
C MET A 39 2.59 -6.39 -7.33
N LEU A 40 3.60 -5.63 -7.75
CA LEU A 40 4.87 -6.18 -8.22
C LEU A 40 5.52 -6.99 -7.09
N SER A 41 5.93 -8.22 -7.40
CA SER A 41 6.60 -9.08 -6.43
C SER A 41 8.04 -8.62 -6.19
N ASN A 42 8.58 -8.92 -5.01
CA ASN A 42 10.00 -8.68 -4.72
C ASN A 42 10.92 -9.38 -5.72
N THR A 43 10.54 -10.56 -6.20
CA THR A 43 11.29 -11.30 -7.23
C THR A 43 11.35 -10.52 -8.54
N LEU A 44 10.23 -9.93 -8.99
CA LEU A 44 10.21 -9.12 -10.19
C LEU A 44 11.09 -7.88 -10.05
N LEU A 45 10.98 -7.17 -8.92
CA LEU A 45 11.81 -5.99 -8.64
C LEU A 45 13.30 -6.35 -8.62
N SER A 46 13.67 -7.50 -8.06
CA SER A 46 15.03 -8.02 -8.11
C SER A 46 15.48 -8.34 -9.54
N ASN A 47 14.61 -8.92 -10.37
CA ASN A 47 14.94 -9.18 -11.78
C ASN A 47 15.19 -7.88 -12.55
N MET A 48 14.35 -6.86 -12.33
CA MET A 48 14.53 -5.53 -12.92
C MET A 48 15.84 -4.87 -12.48
N ALA A 49 16.20 -4.99 -11.20
CA ALA A 49 17.44 -4.42 -10.67
C ALA A 49 18.71 -5.10 -11.23
N ASN A 50 18.60 -6.34 -11.71
CA ASN A 50 19.70 -7.10 -12.32
C ASN A 50 19.65 -7.11 -13.85
N ALA A 51 18.75 -6.35 -14.48
CA ALA A 51 18.67 -6.25 -15.92
C ALA A 51 19.94 -5.59 -16.51
N GLU A 52 20.31 -6.00 -17.73
CA GLU A 52 21.49 -5.48 -18.43
C GLU A 52 21.32 -4.02 -18.85
N ASP A 53 20.10 -3.67 -19.28
CA ASP A 53 19.72 -2.34 -19.70
C ASP A 53 18.27 -2.01 -19.29
N PHE A 54 17.84 -0.79 -19.62
CA PHE A 54 16.51 -0.29 -19.30
C PHE A 54 15.41 -1.05 -20.04
N ASP A 55 15.65 -1.45 -21.29
CA ASP A 55 14.68 -2.18 -22.10
C ASP A 55 14.42 -3.57 -21.50
N ALA A 56 15.46 -4.29 -21.07
CA ALA A 56 15.35 -5.56 -20.37
C ALA A 56 14.64 -5.43 -19.00
N ALA A 57 14.82 -4.29 -18.31
CA ALA A 57 14.08 -4.02 -17.07
C ALA A 57 12.58 -3.79 -17.35
N ILE A 58 12.25 -3.11 -18.45
CA ILE A 58 10.86 -2.87 -18.88
C ILE A 58 10.18 -4.17 -19.31
N ASP A 59 10.90 -5.05 -20.01
CA ASP A 59 10.39 -6.35 -20.44
C ASP A 59 9.92 -7.22 -19.26
N CYS A 60 10.45 -7.00 -18.05
CA CYS A 60 9.96 -7.69 -16.86
C CYS A 60 8.47 -7.43 -16.60
N PHE A 61 7.93 -6.27 -16.99
CA PHE A 61 6.51 -5.96 -16.82
C PHE A 61 5.57 -6.80 -17.68
N SER A 62 6.06 -7.44 -18.75
CA SER A 62 5.25 -8.21 -19.70
C SER A 62 4.41 -9.32 -19.06
N SER A 63 4.85 -9.84 -17.91
CA SER A 63 4.17 -10.90 -17.15
C SER A 63 3.20 -10.39 -16.07
N THR A 64 2.94 -9.08 -16.05
CA THR A 64 2.16 -8.41 -15.00
C THR A 64 1.00 -7.61 -15.57
N GLU A 65 0.15 -7.07 -14.69
CA GLU A 65 -0.90 -6.08 -15.04
C GLU A 65 -0.36 -4.78 -15.64
N TYR A 66 0.98 -4.64 -15.70
CA TYR A 66 1.69 -3.53 -16.30
C TYR A 66 2.23 -3.88 -17.70
N ALA A 67 1.79 -4.98 -18.32
CA ALA A 67 2.29 -5.44 -19.62
C ALA A 67 2.23 -4.37 -20.72
N GLN A 68 1.27 -3.43 -20.67
CA GLN A 68 1.23 -2.28 -21.59
C GLN A 68 2.47 -1.39 -21.49
N LEU A 69 3.10 -1.30 -20.31
CA LEU A 69 4.33 -0.53 -20.12
C LEU A 69 5.52 -1.18 -20.82
N ALA A 70 5.49 -2.51 -21.01
CA ALA A 70 6.51 -3.24 -21.77
C ALA A 70 6.60 -2.79 -23.25
N THR A 71 5.56 -2.13 -23.75
CA THR A 71 5.50 -1.63 -25.13
C THR A 71 5.90 -0.16 -25.27
N SER A 72 6.04 0.57 -24.16
CA SER A 72 6.47 1.96 -24.16
C SER A 72 7.98 2.05 -24.30
N LYS A 73 8.47 2.96 -25.16
CA LYS A 73 9.90 3.19 -25.40
C LYS A 73 10.47 4.40 -24.67
N ASP A 74 9.61 5.17 -24.00
CA ASP A 74 10.01 6.42 -23.36
C ASP A 74 9.88 6.33 -21.83
N MET A 75 10.94 6.76 -21.15
CA MET A 75 11.04 6.74 -19.69
C MET A 75 10.01 7.67 -19.05
N GLU A 76 9.80 8.86 -19.62
CA GLU A 76 8.82 9.82 -19.10
C GLU A 76 7.41 9.24 -19.18
N GLY A 77 7.04 8.65 -20.33
CA GLY A 77 5.74 8.00 -20.49
C GLY A 77 5.52 6.81 -19.55
N ILE A 78 6.57 6.03 -19.25
CA ILE A 78 6.49 4.92 -18.28
C ILE A 78 6.32 5.46 -16.86
N GLU A 79 7.09 6.48 -16.48
CA GLU A 79 6.96 7.10 -15.17
C GLU A 79 5.56 7.69 -14.97
N GLU A 80 5.06 8.43 -15.96
CA GLU A 80 3.71 9.01 -15.93
C GLU A 80 2.64 7.93 -15.74
N ALA A 81 2.70 6.84 -16.52
CA ALA A 81 1.74 5.75 -16.39
C ALA A 81 1.80 5.03 -15.03
N LEU A 82 2.99 4.85 -14.46
CA LEU A 82 3.16 4.29 -13.11
C LEU A 82 2.60 5.24 -12.03
N LEU A 83 2.84 6.55 -12.18
CA LEU A 83 2.31 7.58 -11.28
C LEU A 83 0.78 7.66 -11.36
N GLU A 84 0.22 7.55 -12.56
CA GLU A 84 -1.23 7.53 -12.79
C GLU A 84 -1.85 6.29 -12.15
N LYS A 85 -1.29 5.09 -12.39
CA LYS A 85 -1.77 3.85 -11.76
C LYS A 85 -1.71 3.93 -10.25
N ARG A 86 -0.63 4.48 -9.68
CA ARG A 86 -0.49 4.69 -8.23
C ARG A 86 -1.57 5.64 -7.71
N SER A 87 -1.84 6.72 -8.42
CA SER A 87 -2.86 7.71 -8.05
C SER A 87 -4.26 7.12 -8.12
N TYR A 88 -4.57 6.37 -9.18
CA TYR A 88 -5.81 5.63 -9.33
C TYR A 88 -6.03 4.65 -8.18
N THR A 89 -5.05 3.79 -7.88
CA THR A 89 -5.17 2.80 -6.79
C THR A 89 -5.41 3.49 -5.44
N ARG A 90 -4.67 4.57 -5.14
CA ARG A 90 -4.86 5.32 -3.90
C ARG A 90 -6.25 5.94 -3.81
N LYS A 91 -6.75 6.51 -4.91
CA LYS A 91 -8.11 7.07 -4.98
C LYS A 91 -9.15 5.97 -4.74
N THR A 92 -9.06 4.86 -5.46
CA THR A 92 -9.96 3.71 -5.29
C THR A 92 -9.96 3.19 -3.85
N VAL A 93 -8.79 3.06 -3.21
CA VAL A 93 -8.72 2.67 -1.79
C VAL A 93 -9.43 3.68 -0.91
N CYS A 94 -9.29 4.98 -1.19
CA CYS A 94 -10.00 6.02 -0.43
C CYS A 94 -11.52 5.92 -0.61
N ASP A 95 -11.98 5.69 -1.84
CA ASP A 95 -13.40 5.58 -2.19
C ASP A 95 -14.04 4.30 -1.61
N LEU A 96 -13.24 3.30 -1.28
CA LEU A 96 -13.68 2.05 -0.66
C LEU A 96 -13.80 2.13 0.88
N PHE A 97 -13.35 3.21 1.53
CA PHE A 97 -13.56 3.36 2.97
C PHE A 97 -15.05 3.59 3.26
N VAL A 98 -15.62 2.68 4.04
CA VAL A 98 -17.02 2.78 4.52
C VAL A 98 -17.16 3.90 5.55
N ASP A 99 -16.10 4.12 6.35
CA ASP A 99 -16.03 5.19 7.35
C ASP A 99 -15.07 6.29 6.87
N GLU A 100 -15.63 7.48 6.65
CA GLU A 100 -14.91 8.65 6.15
C GLU A 100 -13.80 9.10 7.11
N ILE A 101 -14.00 8.97 8.43
CA ILE A 101 -13.02 9.38 9.45
C ILE A 101 -11.75 8.54 9.32
N ILE A 102 -11.91 7.23 9.06
CA ILE A 102 -10.78 6.34 8.82
C ILE A 102 -10.05 6.78 7.54
N GLY A 103 -10.78 7.09 6.48
CA GLY A 103 -10.22 7.60 5.24
C GLY A 103 -9.42 8.90 5.41
N GLU A 104 -9.94 9.85 6.18
CA GLU A 104 -9.27 11.10 6.53
C GLU A 104 -7.97 10.87 7.31
N LEU A 105 -7.99 9.97 8.30
CA LEU A 105 -6.80 9.64 9.09
C LEU A 105 -5.65 9.14 8.21
N PHE A 106 -5.94 8.30 7.21
CA PHE A 106 -4.91 7.81 6.28
C PHE A 106 -4.38 8.89 5.34
N LYS A 107 -5.20 9.90 4.98
CA LYS A 107 -4.80 11.05 4.15
C LYS A 107 -3.96 12.08 4.91
N ALA A 108 -4.20 12.23 6.21
CA ALA A 108 -3.58 13.27 7.04
C ALA A 108 -2.05 13.34 6.93
N ARG A 109 -1.36 12.19 6.83
CA ARG A 109 0.11 12.17 6.66
C ARG A 109 0.56 12.86 5.38
N THR A 110 -0.16 12.63 4.28
CA THR A 110 0.14 13.27 2.98
C THR A 110 -0.22 14.74 3.02
N ASP A 111 -1.34 15.10 3.63
CA ASP A 111 -1.76 16.50 3.75
C ASP A 111 -0.77 17.32 4.57
N LEU A 112 -0.25 16.78 5.67
CA LEU A 112 0.80 17.43 6.48
C LEU A 112 2.09 17.62 5.68
N ALA A 113 2.49 16.63 4.85
CA ALA A 113 3.65 16.78 3.99
C ALA A 113 3.44 17.88 2.93
N ASN A 114 2.25 17.93 2.33
CA ASN A 114 1.89 18.97 1.37
C ASN A 114 1.84 20.36 2.00
N MET A 115 1.29 20.49 3.20
CA MET A 115 1.29 21.75 3.97
C MET A 115 2.71 22.22 4.28
N ARG A 116 3.60 21.30 4.71
CA ARG A 116 5.02 21.63 4.95
C ARG A 116 5.72 22.13 3.69
N LEU A 117 5.44 21.52 2.54
CA LEU A 117 5.97 21.98 1.25
C LEU A 117 5.42 23.36 0.87
N ALA A 118 4.12 23.59 1.05
CA ALA A 118 3.49 24.88 0.76
C ALA A 118 4.09 26.01 1.60
N ILE A 119 4.25 25.79 2.91
CA ILE A 119 4.87 26.76 3.83
C ILE A 119 6.35 27.01 3.49
N ARG A 120 7.09 26.02 2.99
CA ARG A 120 8.50 26.21 2.61
C ARG A 120 8.66 27.01 1.31
N ARG A 121 7.61 27.09 0.48
CA ARG A 121 7.62 27.78 -0.82
C ARG A 121 7.21 29.26 -0.71
N THR A 122 6.66 29.68 0.42
CA THR A 122 6.42 31.09 0.79
C THR A 122 7.65 31.69 1.43
#